data_AF-A0A1F6EYV1-F1
#
_entry.id   AF-A0A1F6EYV1-F1
#
_cell.length_a   1.000
_cell.length_b   1.000
_cell.length_c   1.000
_cell.angle_alpha   90.00
_cell.angle_beta   90.00
_cell.angle_gamma   90.00
#
_symmetry.space_group_name_H-M   'P 1'
#
loop_
_entity.id
_entity.type
_entity.pdbx_description
1 polymer ?
#
loop_
_entity_poly.entity_id
_entity_poly.type
_entity_poly.pdbx_seq_one_letter_code
_entity_poly.pdbx_strand_id
1 'polypeptide(L)'
;MKNDFFRKGIEGIRNIQLSPEERGVVLSRLLEHAEKHSAVVSPWKIYLSRFQVKYAIVGVLIVLFGGGGAASAAEGALPGDILYPVKIYVNEPLRKTLIAGDVPKAQFEAERTVRRLEEAESLAAQGRLNKASAETVREHFEKSAATFDSVVQKLEAKGSSKEAVNVRVDFEAQINAHSQILSTVGSAMDVSRDNDITPLRDAVEEKAQKAKESRANAVGVFLKDFHEEFDGRAQSIQAIIQKTGDRFRNTVSATAASSSVQNVILETIPQTLQAAENALRDAKEKQNSGDSNEAFSVLLDSESAAKEAAISLKQGLKFGKEEKEKRDSSRRGDGDSDREDNSGRGGD
;
A
#
# COMPACT_ATOMS: atom_id res chain seq x y z
N MET A 1 -0.43 61.30 -32.47
CA MET A 1 -1.69 61.85 -31.94
C MET A 1 -2.43 60.72 -31.24
N LYS A 2 -2.49 60.73 -29.89
CA LYS A 2 -3.08 59.64 -29.09
C LYS A 2 -4.58 59.87 -28.91
N ASN A 3 -5.37 58.79 -28.96
CA ASN A 3 -6.84 58.71 -28.93
C ASN A 3 -7.47 59.28 -27.64
N ASP A 4 -7.45 60.60 -27.50
CA ASP A 4 -8.05 61.33 -26.37
C ASP A 4 -9.59 61.26 -26.39
N PHE A 5 -10.17 61.08 -27.58
CA PHE A 5 -11.62 61.01 -27.80
C PHE A 5 -12.25 59.74 -27.17
N PHE A 6 -11.65 58.57 -27.38
CA PHE A 6 -12.17 57.31 -26.84
C PHE A 6 -12.03 57.21 -25.32
N ARG A 7 -10.96 57.77 -24.75
CA ARG A 7 -10.79 57.84 -23.30
C ARG A 7 -11.85 58.72 -22.63
N LYS A 8 -12.12 59.90 -23.20
CA LYS A 8 -13.20 60.79 -22.73
C LYS A 8 -14.59 60.15 -22.86
N GLY A 9 -14.84 59.39 -23.91
CA GLY A 9 -16.09 58.64 -24.07
C GLY A 9 -16.31 57.58 -22.99
N ILE A 10 -15.28 56.79 -22.67
CA ILE A 10 -15.36 55.74 -21.64
C ILE A 10 -15.49 56.35 -20.22
N GLU A 11 -14.80 57.46 -19.94
CA GLU A 11 -14.97 58.19 -18.67
C GLU A 11 -16.36 58.79 -18.53
N GLY A 12 -16.94 59.33 -19.61
CA GLY A 12 -18.30 59.85 -19.63
C GLY A 12 -19.33 58.77 -19.28
N ILE A 13 -19.22 57.58 -19.87
CA ILE A 13 -20.16 56.46 -19.62
C ILE A 13 -20.01 55.90 -18.20
N ARG A 14 -18.77 55.84 -17.66
CA ARG A 14 -18.54 55.39 -16.26
C ARG A 14 -19.13 56.32 -15.21
N ASN A 15 -19.35 57.60 -15.54
CA ASN A 15 -19.95 58.58 -14.65
C ASN A 15 -21.48 58.67 -14.78
N ILE A 16 -22.10 57.91 -15.68
CA ILE A 16 -23.56 57.78 -15.73
C ILE A 16 -23.98 56.86 -14.59
N GLN A 17 -24.27 57.46 -13.45
CA GLN A 17 -24.92 56.78 -12.34
C GLN A 17 -26.42 57.06 -12.43
N LEU A 18 -27.23 56.00 -12.34
CA LEU A 18 -28.67 56.15 -12.15
C LEU A 18 -28.92 57.03 -10.94
N SER A 19 -29.80 58.03 -11.09
CA SER A 19 -30.21 58.88 -9.97
C SER A 19 -30.88 58.02 -8.89
N PRO A 20 -30.93 58.48 -7.62
CA PRO A 20 -31.62 57.75 -6.55
C PRO A 20 -33.09 57.44 -6.91
N GLU A 21 -33.74 58.34 -7.63
CA GLU A 21 -35.13 58.20 -8.08
C GLU A 21 -35.27 57.14 -9.18
N GLU A 22 -34.38 57.14 -10.17
CA GLU A 22 -34.34 56.15 -11.24
C GLU A 22 -34.04 54.75 -10.71
N ARG A 23 -33.12 54.62 -9.74
CA ARG A 23 -32.86 53.36 -9.04
C ARG A 23 -34.09 52.85 -8.31
N GLY A 24 -34.85 53.74 -7.66
CA GLY A 24 -36.10 53.40 -7.00
C GLY A 24 -37.13 52.83 -7.96
N VAL A 25 -37.28 53.45 -9.14
CA VAL A 25 -38.21 52.99 -10.19
C VAL A 25 -37.77 51.66 -10.81
N VAL A 26 -36.46 51.46 -11.03
CA VAL A 26 -35.95 50.19 -11.55
C VAL A 26 -36.11 49.08 -10.52
N LEU A 27 -35.82 49.36 -9.25
CA LEU A 27 -35.96 48.39 -8.17
C LEU A 27 -37.43 47.99 -7.97
N SER A 28 -38.37 48.94 -8.00
CA SER A 28 -39.79 48.63 -7.86
C SER A 28 -40.30 47.75 -8.99
N ARG A 29 -39.90 48.01 -10.24
CA ARG A 29 -40.24 47.16 -11.40
C ARG A 29 -39.61 45.77 -11.31
N LEU A 30 -38.39 45.65 -10.79
CA LEU A 30 -37.73 44.36 -10.59
C LEU A 30 -38.39 43.56 -9.47
N LEU A 31 -38.80 44.21 -8.39
CA LEU A 31 -39.53 43.57 -7.30
C LEU A 31 -40.92 43.11 -7.76
N GLU A 32 -41.65 43.95 -8.50
CA GLU A 32 -42.94 43.57 -9.09
C GLU A 32 -42.77 42.40 -10.08
N HIS A 33 -41.70 42.41 -10.88
CA HIS A 33 -41.39 41.30 -11.79
C HIS A 33 -41.04 40.02 -11.03
N ALA A 34 -40.25 40.10 -9.97
CA ALA A 34 -39.84 38.96 -9.13
C ALA A 34 -40.99 38.41 -8.27
N GLU A 35 -41.94 39.24 -7.86
CA GLU A 35 -43.15 38.81 -7.15
C GLU A 35 -44.12 38.13 -8.11
N LYS A 36 -44.23 38.63 -9.35
CA LYS A 36 -45.09 38.06 -10.40
C LYS A 36 -44.50 36.79 -11.05
N HIS A 37 -43.19 36.57 -10.96
CA HIS A 37 -42.50 35.41 -11.51
C HIS A 37 -41.68 34.70 -10.43
N SER A 38 -42.14 33.54 -9.97
CA SER A 38 -41.38 32.69 -9.06
C SER A 38 -40.04 32.27 -9.69
N ALA A 39 -38.95 32.29 -8.91
CA ALA A 39 -37.65 31.83 -9.37
C ALA A 39 -37.71 30.37 -9.86
N VAL A 40 -37.32 30.13 -11.11
CA VAL A 40 -37.28 28.78 -11.68
C VAL A 40 -36.19 27.99 -10.96
N VAL A 41 -36.60 27.14 -10.02
CA VAL A 41 -35.69 26.25 -9.30
C VAL A 41 -35.18 25.20 -10.29
N SER A 42 -33.85 25.14 -10.49
CA SER A 42 -33.24 24.16 -11.39
C SER A 42 -33.67 22.73 -11.03
N PRO A 43 -34.17 21.91 -11.99
CA PRO A 43 -34.51 20.50 -11.76
C PRO A 43 -33.32 19.67 -11.23
N TRP A 44 -32.09 20.10 -11.51
CA TRP A 44 -30.87 19.43 -11.08
C TRP A 44 -30.54 19.64 -9.60
N LYS A 45 -31.02 20.71 -8.96
CA LYS A 45 -30.79 20.96 -7.52
C LYS A 45 -31.53 19.97 -6.63
N ILE A 46 -32.70 19.48 -7.09
CA ILE A 46 -33.54 18.54 -6.35
C ILE A 46 -33.05 17.10 -6.54
N TYR A 47 -32.49 16.79 -7.71
CA TYR A 47 -32.01 15.45 -8.05
C TYR A 47 -30.71 15.05 -7.33
N LEU A 48 -29.75 15.97 -7.18
CA LEU A 48 -28.49 15.66 -6.48
C LEU A 48 -28.62 15.60 -4.95
N SER A 49 -29.52 16.38 -4.33
CA SER A 49 -29.48 16.60 -2.87
C SER A 49 -30.28 15.59 -2.03
N ARG A 50 -31.31 14.95 -2.59
CA ARG A 50 -32.28 14.16 -1.80
C ARG A 50 -32.32 12.67 -2.13
N PHE A 51 -31.99 12.29 -3.37
CA PHE A 51 -31.97 10.91 -3.81
C PHE A 51 -30.62 10.25 -3.47
N GLN A 52 -29.49 10.83 -3.88
CA GLN A 52 -28.19 10.14 -3.75
C GLN A 52 -27.72 9.93 -2.31
N VAL A 53 -27.96 10.88 -1.40
CA VAL A 53 -27.53 10.73 0.01
C VAL A 53 -28.31 9.63 0.73
N LYS A 54 -29.61 9.46 0.43
CA LYS A 54 -30.45 8.42 1.07
C LYS A 54 -30.05 7.03 0.63
N TYR A 55 -29.78 6.81 -0.66
CA TYR A 55 -29.33 5.49 -1.15
C TYR A 55 -27.86 5.22 -0.82
N ALA A 56 -27.01 6.24 -0.71
CA ALA A 56 -25.65 6.07 -0.19
C ALA A 56 -25.67 5.66 1.28
N ILE A 57 -26.53 6.27 2.11
CA ILE A 57 -26.73 5.86 3.50
C ILE A 57 -27.30 4.44 3.54
N VAL A 58 -28.33 4.10 2.75
CA VAL A 58 -28.87 2.73 2.73
C VAL A 58 -27.83 1.72 2.24
N GLY A 59 -26.97 2.05 1.28
CA GLY A 59 -25.87 1.19 0.85
C GLY A 59 -24.82 0.99 1.95
N VAL A 60 -24.43 2.06 2.63
CA VAL A 60 -23.55 2.01 3.81
C VAL A 60 -24.19 1.22 4.94
N LEU A 61 -25.49 1.37 5.18
CA LEU A 61 -26.25 0.63 6.18
C LEU A 61 -26.43 -0.84 5.79
N ILE A 62 -26.59 -1.19 4.51
CA ILE A 62 -26.62 -2.60 4.05
C ILE A 62 -25.23 -3.23 4.21
N VAL A 63 -24.16 -2.49 3.98
CA VAL A 63 -22.78 -2.92 4.27
C VAL A 63 -22.51 -3.03 5.78
N LEU A 64 -23.01 -2.10 6.58
CA LEU A 64 -22.89 -2.11 8.05
C LEU A 64 -23.75 -3.20 8.71
N PHE A 65 -24.99 -3.40 8.25
CA PHE A 65 -25.98 -4.31 8.85
C PHE A 65 -26.05 -5.69 8.17
N GLY A 66 -25.41 -5.88 7.01
CA GLY A 66 -24.99 -7.20 6.51
C GLY A 66 -23.81 -7.79 7.30
N GLY A 67 -23.17 -6.96 8.14
CA GLY A 67 -22.59 -7.30 9.44
C GLY A 67 -21.22 -7.96 9.46
N GLY A 68 -21.08 -9.15 8.86
CA GLY A 68 -19.82 -9.92 8.92
C GLY A 68 -19.17 -10.12 7.55
N GLY A 69 -19.99 -10.47 6.55
CA GLY A 69 -19.51 -10.85 5.23
C GLY A 69 -18.87 -9.69 4.46
N ALA A 70 -19.48 -8.50 4.48
CA ALA A 70 -18.98 -7.36 3.71
C ALA A 70 -17.67 -6.79 4.27
N ALA A 71 -17.55 -6.68 5.61
CA ALA A 71 -16.31 -6.26 6.26
C ALA A 71 -15.18 -7.28 6.04
N SER A 72 -15.49 -8.58 6.13
CA SER A 72 -14.53 -9.65 5.84
C SER A 72 -14.12 -9.71 4.37
N ALA A 73 -15.05 -9.49 3.43
CA ALA A 73 -14.75 -9.45 2.00
C ALA A 73 -13.93 -8.20 1.64
N ALA A 74 -14.18 -7.06 2.30
CA ALA A 74 -13.39 -5.84 2.13
C ALA A 74 -11.93 -6.04 2.59
N GLU A 75 -11.65 -6.89 3.58
CA GLU A 75 -10.28 -7.16 4.01
C GLU A 75 -9.44 -7.82 2.90
N GLY A 76 -10.06 -8.66 2.07
CA GLY A 76 -9.44 -9.27 0.89
C GLY A 76 -9.47 -8.42 -0.38
N ALA A 77 -10.15 -7.26 -0.36
CA ALA A 77 -10.27 -6.41 -1.54
C ALA A 77 -8.92 -5.79 -1.95
N LEU A 78 -8.69 -5.79 -3.27
CA LEU A 78 -7.53 -5.20 -3.94
C LEU A 78 -7.90 -3.86 -4.61
N PRO A 79 -6.94 -3.00 -4.93
CA PRO A 79 -7.18 -1.80 -5.72
C PRO A 79 -7.98 -2.10 -7.00
N GLY A 80 -9.08 -1.37 -7.18
CA GLY A 80 -10.05 -1.58 -8.27
C GLY A 80 -11.26 -2.45 -7.89
N ASP A 81 -11.23 -3.16 -6.76
CA ASP A 81 -12.40 -3.89 -6.25
C ASP A 81 -13.43 -2.95 -5.61
N ILE A 82 -14.71 -3.29 -5.76
CA ILE A 82 -15.85 -2.49 -5.26
C ILE A 82 -15.74 -2.21 -3.75
N LEU A 83 -15.21 -3.16 -2.97
CA LEU A 83 -15.09 -3.05 -1.51
C LEU A 83 -13.75 -2.49 -1.03
N TYR A 84 -12.81 -2.15 -1.93
CA TYR A 84 -11.53 -1.56 -1.55
C TYR A 84 -11.67 -0.23 -0.81
N PRO A 85 -12.59 0.69 -1.16
CA PRO A 85 -12.83 1.89 -0.36
C PRO A 85 -13.28 1.57 1.07
N VAL A 86 -14.03 0.50 1.29
CA VAL A 86 -14.46 0.07 2.63
C VAL A 86 -13.24 -0.37 3.46
N LYS A 87 -12.29 -1.08 2.85
CA LYS A 87 -11.01 -1.46 3.48
C LYS A 87 -10.25 -0.22 3.97
N ILE A 88 -10.01 0.73 3.06
CA ILE A 88 -9.14 1.89 3.31
C ILE A 88 -9.78 2.93 4.24
N TYR A 89 -11.07 3.22 4.06
CA TYR A 89 -11.72 4.36 4.73
C TYR A 89 -12.55 3.95 5.94
N VAL A 90 -12.86 2.66 6.12
CA VAL A 90 -13.69 2.18 7.24
C VAL A 90 -12.93 1.17 8.10
N ASN A 91 -12.52 0.03 7.54
CA ASN A 91 -11.92 -1.06 8.32
C ASN A 91 -10.60 -0.65 8.97
N GLU A 92 -9.66 -0.11 8.17
CA GLU A 92 -8.33 0.24 8.67
C GLU A 92 -8.34 1.38 9.69
N PRO A 93 -9.08 2.49 9.49
CA PRO A 93 -9.19 3.53 10.51
C PRO A 93 -9.83 3.00 11.80
N LEU A 94 -10.86 2.16 11.70
CA LEU A 94 -11.49 1.56 12.88
C LEU A 94 -10.49 0.70 13.65
N ARG A 95 -9.78 -0.22 12.96
CA ARG A 95 -8.72 -1.03 13.58
C ARG A 95 -7.66 -0.15 14.24
N LYS A 96 -7.19 0.91 13.57
CA LYS A 96 -6.22 1.85 14.13
C LYS A 96 -6.69 2.51 15.43
N THR A 97 -7.96 2.92 15.51
CA THR A 97 -8.50 3.59 16.71
C THR A 97 -8.59 2.67 17.93
N LEU A 98 -8.69 1.35 17.71
CA LEU A 98 -8.77 0.35 18.77
C LEU A 98 -7.39 -0.05 19.31
N ILE A 99 -6.30 0.30 18.63
CA ILE A 99 -4.94 -0.06 19.04
C ILE A 99 -4.44 0.92 20.12
N ALA A 100 -4.19 0.37 21.31
CA ALA A 100 -3.60 1.07 22.44
C ALA A 100 -2.06 0.90 22.46
N GLY A 101 -1.35 1.96 22.87
CA GLY A 101 0.11 2.00 22.95
C GLY A 101 0.80 2.45 21.65
N ASP A 102 2.03 2.95 21.77
CA ASP A 102 2.79 3.47 20.62
C ASP A 102 3.47 2.36 19.82
N VAL A 103 4.03 1.34 20.48
CA VAL A 103 4.66 0.18 19.81
C VAL A 103 3.65 -0.58 18.95
N PRO A 104 2.45 -0.95 19.44
CA PRO A 104 1.47 -1.64 18.59
C PRO A 104 0.95 -0.76 17.45
N LYS A 105 0.90 0.56 17.63
CA LYS A 105 0.57 1.50 16.54
C LYS A 105 1.66 1.53 15.48
N ALA A 106 2.94 1.52 15.87
CA ALA A 106 4.05 1.48 14.94
C ALA A 106 4.02 0.17 14.13
N GLN A 107 3.79 -0.96 14.79
CA GLN A 107 3.60 -2.27 14.15
C GLN A 107 2.43 -2.27 13.17
N PHE A 108 1.29 -1.68 13.55
CA PHE A 108 0.13 -1.58 12.66
C PHE A 108 0.38 -0.73 11.42
N GLU A 109 1.09 0.39 11.54
CA GLU A 109 1.42 1.21 10.36
C GLU A 109 2.43 0.47 9.46
N ALA A 110 3.40 -0.26 10.03
CA ALA A 110 4.28 -1.15 9.26
C ALA A 110 3.49 -2.23 8.50
N GLU A 111 2.59 -2.93 9.19
CA GLU A 111 1.68 -3.93 8.59
C GLU A 111 0.88 -3.32 7.44
N ARG A 112 0.36 -2.11 7.63
CA ARG A 112 -0.45 -1.42 6.62
C ARG A 112 0.36 -1.06 5.38
N THR A 113 1.59 -0.60 5.56
CA THR A 113 2.52 -0.30 4.46
C THR A 113 2.85 -1.55 3.68
N VAL A 114 3.21 -2.63 4.37
CA VAL A 114 3.59 -3.90 3.74
C VAL A 114 2.41 -4.55 3.05
N ARG A 115 1.21 -4.43 3.61
CA ARG A 115 -0.04 -4.85 2.97
C ARG A 115 -0.26 -4.20 1.60
N ARG A 116 0.16 -2.94 1.38
CA ARG A 116 0.05 -2.31 0.05
C ARG A 116 0.93 -3.02 -0.98
N LEU A 117 2.10 -3.48 -0.57
CA LEU A 117 3.00 -4.23 -1.44
C LEU A 117 2.45 -5.63 -1.72
N GLU A 118 1.91 -6.31 -0.71
CA GLU A 118 1.22 -7.59 -0.89
C GLU A 118 0.02 -7.48 -1.84
N GLU A 119 -0.69 -6.35 -1.85
CA GLU A 119 -1.78 -6.10 -2.79
C GLU A 119 -1.28 -5.95 -4.23
N ALA A 120 -0.17 -5.23 -4.45
CA ALA A 120 0.45 -5.16 -5.77
C ALA A 120 0.92 -6.54 -6.25
N GLU A 121 1.53 -7.33 -5.37
CA GLU A 121 1.95 -8.70 -5.68
C GLU A 121 0.76 -9.60 -6.03
N SER A 122 -0.34 -9.50 -5.26
CA SER A 122 -1.57 -10.25 -5.52
C SER A 122 -2.22 -9.82 -6.85
N LEU A 123 -2.24 -8.52 -7.14
CA LEU A 123 -2.67 -8.00 -8.43
C LEU A 123 -1.79 -8.53 -9.57
N ALA A 124 -0.48 -8.63 -9.37
CA ALA A 124 0.45 -9.15 -10.37
C ALA A 124 0.21 -10.65 -10.64
N ALA A 125 0.09 -11.47 -9.59
CA ALA A 125 -0.25 -12.89 -9.71
C ALA A 125 -1.59 -13.09 -10.46
N GLN A 126 -2.55 -12.19 -10.22
CA GLN A 126 -3.84 -12.20 -10.91
C GLN A 126 -3.78 -11.62 -12.33
N GLY A 127 -2.66 -11.03 -12.77
CA GLY A 127 -2.54 -10.33 -14.06
C GLY A 127 -3.41 -9.07 -14.15
N ARG A 128 -3.73 -8.46 -13.01
CA ARG A 128 -4.55 -7.25 -12.85
C ARG A 128 -3.73 -6.03 -12.46
N LEU A 129 -2.43 -6.20 -12.21
CA LEU A 129 -1.53 -5.08 -11.90
C LEU A 129 -1.28 -4.26 -13.17
N ASN A 130 -1.91 -3.09 -13.21
CA ASN A 130 -1.74 -2.07 -14.24
C ASN A 130 -1.33 -0.73 -13.61
N LYS A 131 -1.03 0.26 -14.44
CA LYS A 131 -0.58 1.59 -14.03
C LYS A 131 -1.50 2.25 -12.99
N ALA A 132 -2.82 2.19 -13.18
CA ALA A 132 -3.77 2.83 -12.27
C ALA A 132 -3.79 2.14 -10.89
N SER A 133 -3.77 0.81 -10.87
CA SER A 133 -3.71 0.04 -9.63
C SER A 133 -2.35 0.21 -8.93
N ALA A 134 -1.23 0.24 -9.67
CA ALA A 134 0.10 0.48 -9.14
C ALA A 134 0.24 1.87 -8.53
N GLU A 135 -0.35 2.89 -9.17
CA GLU A 135 -0.38 4.26 -8.65
C GLU A 135 -1.19 4.35 -7.35
N THR A 136 -2.36 3.69 -7.31
CA THR A 136 -3.17 3.60 -6.08
C THR A 136 -2.39 2.94 -4.94
N VAL A 137 -1.69 1.84 -5.24
CA VAL A 137 -0.81 1.18 -4.27
C VAL A 137 0.28 2.14 -3.79
N ARG A 138 0.97 2.82 -4.71
CA ARG A 138 2.07 3.75 -4.42
C ARG A 138 1.62 4.88 -3.49
N GLU A 139 0.52 5.54 -3.79
CA GLU A 139 -0.01 6.64 -2.96
C GLU A 139 -0.31 6.18 -1.52
N HIS A 140 -0.97 5.02 -1.37
CA HIS A 140 -1.29 4.49 -0.05
C HIS A 140 -0.06 3.93 0.69
N PHE A 141 0.90 3.37 -0.06
CA PHE A 141 2.18 2.92 0.45
C PHE A 141 2.96 4.09 1.05
N GLU A 142 3.17 5.16 0.27
CA GLU A 142 3.90 6.36 0.72
C GLU A 142 3.23 7.00 1.94
N LYS A 143 1.90 7.10 1.93
CA LYS A 143 1.14 7.67 3.06
C LYS A 143 1.29 6.86 4.34
N SER A 144 1.18 5.53 4.25
CA SER A 144 1.34 4.65 5.42
C SER A 144 2.79 4.62 5.89
N ALA A 145 3.77 4.60 4.97
CA ALA A 145 5.20 4.64 5.27
C ALA A 145 5.60 5.93 6.01
N ALA A 146 5.08 7.08 5.58
CA ALA A 146 5.30 8.36 6.29
C ALA A 146 4.63 8.38 7.67
N THR A 147 3.49 7.72 7.82
CA THR A 147 2.82 7.60 9.12
C THR A 147 3.61 6.71 10.07
N PHE A 148 4.13 5.58 9.57
CA PHE A 148 5.05 4.71 10.30
C PHE A 148 6.26 5.49 10.83
N ASP A 149 6.95 6.25 9.97
CA ASP A 149 8.11 7.05 10.37
C ASP A 149 7.75 8.03 11.50
N SER A 150 6.61 8.72 11.39
CA SER A 150 6.14 9.66 12.41
C SER A 150 5.82 8.97 13.74
N VAL A 151 5.24 7.77 13.72
CA VAL A 151 4.92 7.02 14.94
C VAL A 151 6.19 6.50 15.60
N VAL A 152 7.15 5.98 14.83
CA VAL A 152 8.42 5.48 15.37
C VAL A 152 9.27 6.63 15.92
N GLN A 153 9.32 7.79 15.28
CA GLN A 153 10.00 8.98 15.83
C GLN A 153 9.41 9.41 17.18
N LYS A 154 8.07 9.33 17.34
CA LYS A 154 7.42 9.61 18.63
C LYS A 154 7.75 8.56 19.69
N LEU A 155 7.90 7.30 19.29
CA LEU A 155 8.30 6.21 20.17
C LEU A 155 9.73 6.42 20.69
N GLU A 156 10.65 6.80 19.79
CA GLU A 156 12.05 7.11 20.12
C GLU A 156 12.15 8.32 21.07
N ALA A 157 11.39 9.39 20.81
CA ALA A 157 11.36 10.58 21.66
C ALA A 157 10.86 10.31 23.09
N LYS A 158 10.14 9.20 23.31
CA LYS A 158 9.67 8.76 24.64
C LYS A 158 10.66 7.84 25.36
N GLY A 159 11.82 7.57 24.78
CA GLY A 159 12.86 6.72 25.37
C GLY A 159 12.63 5.21 25.17
N SER A 160 11.64 4.80 24.37
CA SER A 160 11.39 3.40 24.02
C SER A 160 12.31 2.94 22.88
N SER A 161 13.61 3.03 23.14
CA SER A 161 14.68 2.72 22.19
C SER A 161 14.60 1.31 21.62
N LYS A 162 14.50 0.32 22.50
CA LYS A 162 14.55 -1.10 22.13
C LYS A 162 13.40 -1.48 21.22
N GLU A 163 12.19 -1.08 21.58
CA GLU A 163 11.01 -1.38 20.79
C GLU A 163 11.04 -0.64 19.45
N ALA A 164 11.55 0.59 19.41
CA ALA A 164 11.75 1.32 18.16
C ALA A 164 12.73 0.62 17.23
N VAL A 165 13.89 0.20 17.73
CA VAL A 165 14.89 -0.55 16.93
C VAL A 165 14.29 -1.85 16.39
N ASN A 166 13.58 -2.61 17.23
CA ASN A 166 12.96 -3.87 16.79
C ASN A 166 11.92 -3.66 15.69
N VAL A 167 11.04 -2.68 15.86
CA VAL A 167 10.04 -2.33 14.85
C VAL A 167 10.69 -1.85 13.55
N ARG A 168 11.82 -1.13 13.61
CA ARG A 168 12.58 -0.72 12.42
C ARG A 168 13.23 -1.89 11.70
N VAL A 169 13.85 -2.82 12.42
CA VAL A 169 14.44 -4.04 11.83
C VAL A 169 13.37 -4.88 11.14
N ASP A 170 12.23 -5.07 11.79
CA ASP A 170 11.09 -5.80 11.20
C ASP A 170 10.58 -5.13 9.93
N PHE A 171 10.41 -3.80 9.98
CA PHE A 171 9.94 -3.04 8.85
C PHE A 171 10.93 -3.05 7.68
N GLU A 172 12.23 -2.85 7.93
CA GLU A 172 13.27 -2.94 6.91
C GLU A 172 13.28 -4.30 6.22
N ALA A 173 13.27 -5.40 6.98
CA ALA A 173 13.26 -6.75 6.42
C ALA A 173 12.04 -6.99 5.52
N GLN A 174 10.85 -6.48 5.93
CA GLN A 174 9.65 -6.56 5.12
C GLN A 174 9.77 -5.74 3.83
N ILE A 175 10.19 -4.48 3.92
CA ILE A 175 10.31 -3.62 2.73
C ILE A 175 11.37 -4.15 1.76
N ASN A 176 12.52 -4.63 2.25
CA ASN A 176 13.54 -5.22 1.38
C ASN A 176 13.02 -6.45 0.62
N ALA A 177 12.34 -7.37 1.33
CA ALA A 177 11.79 -8.57 0.72
C ALA A 177 10.76 -8.22 -0.37
N HIS A 178 9.83 -7.34 -0.06
CA HIS A 178 8.79 -6.91 -1.01
C HIS A 178 9.35 -6.05 -2.17
N SER A 179 10.42 -5.27 -1.93
CA SER A 179 11.14 -4.55 -2.98
C SER A 179 11.73 -5.51 -4.02
N GLN A 180 12.41 -6.58 -3.57
CA GLN A 180 12.98 -7.60 -4.45
C GLN A 180 11.89 -8.36 -5.22
N ILE A 181 10.78 -8.67 -4.58
CA ILE A 181 9.64 -9.34 -5.24
C ILE A 181 9.04 -8.43 -6.31
N LEU A 182 8.76 -7.16 -6.01
CA LEU A 182 8.25 -6.21 -7.00
C LEU A 182 9.23 -5.97 -8.14
N SER A 183 10.54 -6.01 -7.85
CA SER A 183 11.58 -5.97 -8.88
C SER A 183 11.47 -7.16 -9.84
N THR A 184 11.33 -8.36 -9.28
CA THR A 184 11.16 -9.62 -10.02
C THR A 184 9.88 -9.62 -10.85
N VAL A 185 8.76 -9.22 -10.24
CA VAL A 185 7.46 -9.09 -10.88
C VAL A 185 7.55 -8.13 -12.06
N GLY A 186 8.10 -6.93 -11.86
CA GLY A 186 8.22 -5.94 -12.92
C GLY A 186 9.12 -6.38 -14.07
N SER A 187 10.16 -7.17 -13.80
CA SER A 187 11.03 -7.74 -14.84
C SER A 187 10.37 -8.89 -15.63
N ALA A 188 9.40 -9.59 -15.03
CA ALA A 188 8.66 -10.66 -15.68
C ALA A 188 7.42 -10.18 -16.45
N MET A 189 6.93 -8.98 -16.15
CA MET A 189 5.81 -8.36 -16.87
C MET A 189 6.25 -7.80 -18.22
N ASP A 190 5.40 -7.94 -19.24
CA ASP A 190 5.61 -7.26 -20.51
C ASP A 190 5.43 -5.73 -20.32
N VAL A 191 6.47 -4.97 -20.67
CA VAL A 191 6.54 -3.52 -20.46
C VAL A 191 5.71 -2.82 -21.54
N SER A 192 4.39 -2.87 -21.37
CA SER A 192 3.43 -2.05 -22.09
C SER A 192 3.12 -0.77 -21.31
N ARG A 193 2.68 0.29 -22.00
CA ARG A 193 2.27 1.56 -21.35
C ARG A 193 1.25 1.40 -20.22
N ASP A 194 0.44 0.35 -20.26
CA ASP A 194 -0.58 0.06 -19.26
C ASP A 194 -0.04 -0.71 -18.04
N ASN A 195 1.15 -1.29 -18.12
CA ASN A 195 1.77 -2.12 -17.08
C ASN A 195 3.01 -1.46 -16.45
N ASP A 196 3.19 -0.15 -16.64
CA ASP A 196 4.31 0.57 -16.06
C ASP A 196 4.15 0.69 -14.53
N ILE A 197 4.93 -0.12 -13.82
CA ILE A 197 5.01 -0.12 -12.35
C ILE A 197 6.31 0.50 -11.83
N THR A 198 7.12 1.11 -12.72
CA THR A 198 8.41 1.73 -12.36
C THR A 198 8.28 2.73 -11.21
N PRO A 199 7.28 3.65 -11.20
CA PRO A 199 7.14 4.58 -10.09
C PRO A 199 6.88 3.92 -8.74
N LEU A 200 6.14 2.81 -8.72
CA LEU A 200 5.92 2.03 -7.50
C LEU A 200 7.22 1.35 -7.06
N ARG A 201 7.96 0.71 -7.98
CA ARG A 201 9.24 0.08 -7.68
C ARG A 201 10.25 1.07 -7.12
N ASP A 202 10.40 2.23 -7.74
CA ASP A 202 11.33 3.27 -7.33
C ASP A 202 10.99 3.79 -5.92
N ALA A 203 9.71 4.04 -5.64
CA ALA A 203 9.26 4.48 -4.32
C ALA A 203 9.54 3.44 -3.22
N VAL A 204 9.37 2.15 -3.54
CA VAL A 204 9.63 1.05 -2.59
C VAL A 204 11.13 0.86 -2.38
N GLU A 205 11.94 0.93 -3.43
CA GLU A 205 13.40 0.85 -3.35
C GLU A 205 13.99 2.03 -2.56
N GLU A 206 13.53 3.25 -2.82
CA GLU A 206 13.90 4.43 -2.04
C GLU A 206 13.54 4.26 -0.56
N LYS A 207 12.35 3.72 -0.28
CA LYS A 207 11.91 3.48 1.09
C LYS A 207 12.73 2.39 1.78
N ALA A 208 13.14 1.35 1.06
CA ALA A 208 14.01 0.29 1.55
C ALA A 208 15.36 0.85 2.03
N GLN A 209 15.99 1.71 1.21
CA GLN A 209 17.25 2.37 1.56
C GLN A 209 17.09 3.27 2.80
N LYS A 210 16.04 4.11 2.81
CA LYS A 210 15.73 4.97 3.96
C LYS A 210 15.43 4.18 5.23
N ALA A 211 14.81 3.00 5.14
CA ALA A 211 14.55 2.15 6.29
C ALA A 211 15.85 1.65 6.92
N LYS A 212 16.80 1.21 6.08
CA LYS A 212 18.14 0.79 6.52
C LYS A 212 18.92 1.92 7.19
N GLU A 213 18.97 3.09 6.55
CA GLU A 213 19.62 4.28 7.13
C GLU A 213 18.99 4.67 8.46
N SER A 214 17.66 4.67 8.52
CA SER A 214 16.94 5.06 9.72
C SER A 214 17.12 4.07 10.88
N ARG A 215 17.29 2.77 10.60
CA ARG A 215 17.70 1.79 11.62
C ARG A 215 19.12 2.09 12.10
N ALA A 216 20.09 2.26 11.19
CA ALA A 216 21.48 2.53 11.55
C ALA A 216 21.62 3.77 12.45
N ASN A 217 20.86 4.83 12.14
CA ASN A 217 20.79 6.03 12.96
C ASN A 217 20.19 5.76 14.35
N ALA A 218 19.12 4.98 14.44
CA ALA A 218 18.50 4.63 15.72
C ALA A 218 19.47 3.85 16.62
N VAL A 219 20.25 2.93 16.04
CA VAL A 219 21.26 2.14 16.76
C VAL A 219 22.29 3.04 17.40
N GLY A 220 22.86 4.00 16.64
CA GLY A 220 23.87 4.93 17.14
C GLY A 220 23.44 5.75 18.35
N VAL A 221 22.14 6.03 18.50
CA VAL A 221 21.58 6.83 19.60
C VAL A 221 21.49 6.03 20.91
N PHE A 222 21.34 4.70 20.84
CA PHE A 222 20.91 3.90 21.99
C PHE A 222 21.79 2.69 22.31
N LEU A 223 23.04 2.72 21.87
CA LEU A 223 24.00 1.61 21.94
C LEU A 223 24.17 0.97 23.33
N LYS A 224 24.08 1.77 24.41
CA LYS A 224 24.31 1.28 25.78
C LYS A 224 23.22 0.33 26.29
N ASP A 225 22.04 0.36 25.71
CA ASP A 225 20.89 -0.41 26.19
C ASP A 225 20.88 -1.85 25.63
N PHE A 226 21.78 -2.18 24.69
CA PHE A 226 21.67 -3.41 23.89
C PHE A 226 22.76 -4.47 24.15
N HIS A 227 23.76 -4.16 24.98
CA HIS A 227 24.87 -5.08 25.28
C HIS A 227 24.42 -6.44 25.83
N GLU A 228 23.39 -6.45 26.69
CA GLU A 228 22.92 -7.66 27.37
C GLU A 228 22.09 -8.58 26.47
N GLU A 229 21.69 -8.12 25.28
CA GLU A 229 20.81 -8.89 24.38
C GLU A 229 21.53 -9.54 23.21
N PHE A 230 22.82 -9.24 23.02
CA PHE A 230 23.58 -9.71 21.86
C PHE A 230 23.46 -11.22 21.68
N ASP A 231 23.72 -11.99 22.73
CA ASP A 231 23.72 -13.46 22.66
C ASP A 231 22.33 -14.04 22.38
N GLY A 232 21.31 -13.56 23.10
CA GLY A 232 19.93 -14.03 22.90
C GLY A 232 19.41 -13.70 21.49
N ARG A 233 19.76 -12.52 20.98
CA ARG A 233 19.39 -12.08 19.64
C ARG A 233 20.16 -12.85 18.57
N ALA A 234 21.46 -13.09 18.75
CA ALA A 234 22.28 -13.93 17.88
C ALA A 234 21.75 -15.36 17.78
N GLN A 235 21.28 -15.95 18.89
CA GLN A 235 20.63 -17.26 18.91
C GLN A 235 19.30 -17.25 18.13
N SER A 236 18.47 -16.22 18.32
CA SER A 236 17.22 -16.04 17.57
C SER A 236 17.46 -15.97 16.06
N ILE A 237 18.45 -15.16 15.64
CA ILE A 237 18.84 -15.03 14.23
C ILE A 237 19.30 -16.37 13.66
N GLN A 238 20.15 -17.10 14.40
CA GLN A 238 20.60 -18.42 14.00
C GLN A 238 19.42 -19.40 13.81
N ALA A 239 18.43 -19.36 14.70
CA ALA A 239 17.23 -20.18 14.57
C ALA A 239 16.39 -19.79 13.34
N ILE A 240 16.26 -18.50 13.03
CA ILE A 240 15.57 -18.02 11.82
C ILE A 240 16.28 -18.52 10.55
N ILE A 241 17.60 -18.39 10.48
CA ILE A 241 18.42 -18.86 9.35
C ILE A 241 18.23 -20.37 9.15
N GLN A 242 18.39 -21.16 10.21
CA GLN A 242 18.26 -22.62 10.15
C GLN A 242 16.85 -23.05 9.71
N LYS A 243 15.81 -22.54 10.38
CA LYS A 243 14.42 -22.87 10.08
C LYS A 243 14.04 -22.48 8.65
N THR A 244 14.53 -21.33 8.18
CA THR A 244 14.26 -20.84 6.82
C THR A 244 14.98 -21.69 5.79
N GLY A 245 16.26 -22.02 6.01
CA GLY A 245 17.03 -22.92 5.15
C GLY A 245 16.42 -24.32 5.06
N ASP A 246 15.98 -24.90 6.18
CA ASP A 246 15.28 -26.19 6.21
C ASP A 246 13.97 -26.15 5.42
N ARG A 247 13.15 -25.12 5.65
CA ARG A 247 11.88 -24.94 4.94
C ARG A 247 12.11 -24.75 3.44
N PHE A 248 13.10 -23.95 3.06
CA PHE A 248 13.48 -23.74 1.67
C PHE A 248 13.87 -25.06 1.00
N ARG A 249 14.81 -25.83 1.56
CA ARG A 249 15.23 -27.14 1.03
C ARG A 249 14.06 -28.10 0.87
N ASN A 250 13.21 -28.21 1.89
CA ASN A 250 12.06 -29.11 1.88
C ASN A 250 11.02 -28.70 0.82
N THR A 251 10.85 -27.40 0.58
CA THR A 251 9.84 -26.92 -0.36
C THR A 251 10.32 -26.98 -1.80
N VAL A 252 11.55 -26.52 -2.09
CA VAL A 252 12.13 -26.54 -3.43
C VAL A 252 12.30 -27.97 -3.95
N SER A 253 12.66 -28.92 -3.08
CA SER A 253 12.77 -30.34 -3.45
C SER A 253 11.40 -30.96 -3.80
N ALA A 254 10.30 -30.40 -3.31
CA ALA A 254 8.93 -30.86 -3.56
C ALA A 254 8.25 -30.12 -4.74
N THR A 255 8.72 -28.93 -5.10
CA THR A 255 8.17 -28.12 -6.19
C THR A 255 8.98 -28.33 -7.48
N ALA A 256 8.87 -29.53 -8.07
CA ALA A 256 9.18 -29.69 -9.48
C ALA A 256 8.07 -29.01 -10.30
N ALA A 257 8.44 -27.96 -11.03
CA ALA A 257 7.58 -27.11 -11.88
C ALA A 257 6.64 -26.14 -11.14
N SER A 258 7.16 -24.95 -10.84
CA SER A 258 6.34 -23.74 -10.69
C SER A 258 6.87 -22.61 -11.56
N SER A 259 6.04 -21.58 -11.77
CA SER A 259 6.21 -20.44 -12.68
C SER A 259 7.57 -19.73 -12.67
N SER A 260 7.86 -18.97 -13.73
CA SER A 260 9.09 -18.18 -13.87
C SER A 260 9.30 -17.19 -12.72
N VAL A 261 8.24 -16.50 -12.27
CA VAL A 261 8.33 -15.50 -11.20
C VAL A 261 8.62 -16.14 -9.84
N GLN A 262 7.94 -17.23 -9.50
CA GLN A 262 8.21 -17.95 -8.25
C GLN A 262 9.65 -18.46 -8.20
N ASN A 263 10.16 -19.01 -9.30
CA ASN A 263 11.53 -19.54 -9.33
C ASN A 263 12.55 -18.43 -9.12
N VAL A 264 12.38 -17.26 -9.76
CA VAL A 264 13.29 -16.13 -9.57
C VAL A 264 13.26 -15.62 -8.12
N ILE A 265 12.08 -15.55 -7.47
CA ILE A 265 11.99 -15.19 -6.04
C ILE A 265 12.70 -16.23 -5.17
N LEU A 266 12.57 -17.52 -5.47
CA LEU A 266 13.19 -18.59 -4.70
C LEU A 266 14.72 -18.68 -4.92
N GLU A 267 15.20 -18.28 -6.09
CA GLU A 267 16.63 -18.29 -6.44
C GLU A 267 17.48 -17.30 -5.65
N THR A 268 16.89 -16.24 -5.07
CA THR A 268 17.62 -15.24 -4.26
C THR A 268 17.78 -15.62 -2.80
N ILE A 269 16.96 -16.57 -2.30
CA ILE A 269 16.92 -16.95 -0.89
C ILE A 269 18.27 -17.50 -0.39
N PRO A 270 18.98 -18.39 -1.12
CA PRO A 270 20.29 -18.87 -0.68
C PRO A 270 21.32 -17.74 -0.49
N GLN A 271 21.36 -16.75 -1.38
CA GLN A 271 22.28 -15.62 -1.25
C GLN A 271 21.92 -14.76 -0.04
N THR A 272 20.64 -14.48 0.20
CA THR A 272 20.20 -13.69 1.36
C THR A 272 20.47 -14.42 2.68
N LEU A 273 20.26 -15.75 2.74
CA LEU A 273 20.65 -16.55 3.91
C LEU A 273 22.16 -16.54 4.14
N GLN A 274 22.95 -16.66 3.06
CA GLN A 274 24.41 -16.61 3.17
C GLN A 274 24.90 -15.24 3.66
N ALA A 275 24.27 -14.15 3.21
CA ALA A 275 24.55 -12.80 3.69
C ALA A 275 24.23 -12.66 5.19
N ALA A 276 23.08 -13.20 5.62
CA ALA A 276 22.70 -13.23 7.04
C ALA A 276 23.72 -14.01 7.89
N GLU A 277 24.15 -15.19 7.45
CA GLU A 277 25.16 -16.00 8.14
C GLU A 277 26.51 -15.30 8.26
N ASN A 278 26.97 -14.66 7.17
CA ASN A 278 28.22 -13.92 7.15
C ASN A 278 28.18 -12.72 8.11
N ALA A 279 27.08 -11.96 8.10
CA ALA A 279 26.88 -10.86 9.04
C ALA A 279 26.80 -11.37 10.50
N LEU A 280 26.15 -12.50 10.76
CA LEU A 280 26.08 -13.06 12.12
C LEU A 280 27.47 -13.45 12.64
N ARG A 281 28.31 -14.01 11.77
CA ARG A 281 29.68 -14.37 12.08
C ARG A 281 30.54 -13.12 12.35
N ASP A 282 30.47 -12.12 11.47
CA ASP A 282 31.19 -10.85 11.63
C ASP A 282 30.77 -10.11 12.91
N ALA A 283 29.46 -10.06 13.22
CA ALA A 283 28.95 -9.51 14.46
C ALA A 283 29.57 -10.19 15.69
N LYS A 284 29.65 -11.53 15.71
CA LYS A 284 30.27 -12.29 16.81
C LYS A 284 31.77 -12.02 16.92
N GLU A 285 32.48 -11.90 15.80
CA GLU A 285 33.90 -11.56 15.77
C GLU A 285 34.14 -10.14 16.37
N LYS A 286 33.35 -9.15 15.97
CA LYS A 286 33.38 -7.78 16.52
C LYS A 286 33.00 -7.71 18.00
N GLN A 287 32.05 -8.53 18.43
CA GLN A 287 31.69 -8.61 19.86
C GLN A 287 32.86 -9.14 20.70
N ASN A 288 33.58 -10.14 20.19
CA ASN A 288 34.74 -10.72 20.86
C ASN A 288 35.97 -9.79 20.88
N SER A 289 36.10 -8.91 19.89
CA SER A 289 37.17 -7.90 19.84
C SER A 289 36.90 -6.67 20.71
N GLY A 290 35.71 -6.57 21.32
CA GLY A 290 35.29 -5.46 22.17
C GLY A 290 34.68 -4.27 21.41
N ASP A 291 34.51 -4.36 20.08
CA ASP A 291 33.80 -3.35 19.29
C ASP A 291 32.29 -3.64 19.28
N SER A 292 31.67 -3.51 20.45
CA SER A 292 30.28 -3.92 20.64
C SER A 292 29.27 -3.06 19.89
N ASN A 293 29.60 -1.80 19.58
CA ASN A 293 28.70 -0.93 18.83
C ASN A 293 28.59 -1.40 17.39
N GLU A 294 29.73 -1.66 16.76
CA GLU A 294 29.77 -2.18 15.41
C GLU A 294 29.24 -3.62 15.37
N ALA A 295 29.56 -4.43 16.38
CA ALA A 295 29.02 -5.79 16.54
C ALA A 295 27.49 -5.80 16.52
N PHE A 296 26.84 -4.92 17.29
CA PHE A 296 25.40 -4.86 17.35
C PHE A 296 24.80 -4.34 16.03
N SER A 297 25.40 -3.32 15.42
CA SER A 297 24.95 -2.83 14.11
C SER A 297 24.96 -3.95 13.05
N VAL A 298 26.05 -4.72 12.98
CA VAL A 298 26.18 -5.86 12.06
C VAL A 298 25.24 -7.01 12.44
N LEU A 299 24.97 -7.21 13.74
CA LEU A 299 23.98 -8.20 14.20
C LEU A 299 22.58 -7.88 13.65
N LEU A 300 22.22 -6.60 13.60
CA LEU A 300 20.94 -6.17 13.04
C LEU A 300 20.87 -6.30 11.51
N ASP A 301 22.00 -6.12 10.81
CA ASP A 301 22.07 -6.43 9.37
C ASP A 301 21.81 -7.92 9.13
N SER A 302 22.39 -8.79 9.97
CA SER A 302 22.13 -10.23 9.93
C SER A 302 20.66 -10.56 10.20
N GLU A 303 20.05 -9.93 11.21
CA GLU A 303 18.63 -10.16 11.53
C GLU A 303 17.71 -9.70 10.40
N SER A 304 17.96 -8.52 9.84
CA SER A 304 17.22 -7.97 8.71
C SER A 304 17.26 -8.93 7.53
N ALA A 305 18.44 -9.39 7.12
CA ALA A 305 18.62 -10.35 6.04
C ALA A 305 17.98 -11.73 6.34
N ALA A 306 18.09 -12.24 7.57
CA ALA A 306 17.48 -13.51 7.95
C ALA A 306 15.94 -13.45 7.86
N LYS A 307 15.34 -12.35 8.32
CA LYS A 307 13.90 -12.11 8.23
C LYS A 307 13.46 -11.88 6.79
N GLU A 308 14.23 -11.12 6.02
CA GLU A 308 14.01 -10.90 4.58
C GLU A 308 13.89 -12.24 3.84
N ALA A 309 14.87 -13.14 4.02
CA ALA A 309 14.84 -14.47 3.42
C ALA A 309 13.58 -15.28 3.83
N ALA A 310 13.18 -15.20 5.10
CA ALA A 310 11.99 -15.88 5.60
C ALA A 310 10.69 -15.33 4.98
N ILE A 311 10.62 -14.01 4.79
CA ILE A 311 9.49 -13.32 4.17
C ILE A 311 9.44 -13.64 2.68
N SER A 312 10.56 -13.54 1.96
CA SER A 312 10.65 -13.89 0.54
C SER A 312 10.26 -15.34 0.29
N LEU A 313 10.68 -16.28 1.15
CA LEU A 313 10.21 -17.67 1.09
C LEU A 313 8.68 -17.77 1.26
N LYS A 314 8.12 -17.10 2.27
CA LYS A 314 6.67 -17.12 2.51
C LYS A 314 5.91 -16.58 1.30
N GLN A 315 6.32 -15.44 0.76
CA GLN A 315 5.64 -14.79 -0.35
C GLN A 315 5.83 -15.55 -1.67
N GLY A 316 7.03 -16.07 -1.96
CA GLY A 316 7.25 -16.91 -3.14
C GLY A 316 6.33 -18.14 -3.17
N LEU A 317 6.10 -18.77 -2.00
CA LEU A 317 5.15 -19.88 -1.88
C LEU A 317 3.68 -19.46 -1.99
N LYS A 318 3.33 -18.24 -1.55
CA LYS A 318 1.99 -17.68 -1.71
C LYS A 318 1.71 -17.39 -3.18
N PHE A 319 2.64 -16.70 -3.85
CA PHE A 319 2.57 -16.35 -5.27
C PHE A 319 2.34 -17.59 -6.14
N GLY A 320 3.09 -18.67 -5.88
CA GLY A 320 2.92 -19.95 -6.57
C GLY A 320 1.53 -20.59 -6.44
N LYS A 321 0.86 -20.42 -5.29
CA LYS A 321 -0.50 -20.93 -5.08
C LYS A 321 -1.52 -20.11 -5.87
N GLU A 322 -1.43 -18.79 -5.83
CA GLU A 322 -2.35 -17.89 -6.52
C GLU A 322 -2.29 -18.08 -8.05
N GLU A 323 -1.10 -18.26 -8.60
CA GLU A 323 -0.95 -18.55 -10.03
C GLU A 323 -1.53 -19.93 -10.42
N LYS A 324 -1.39 -20.94 -9.56
CA LYS A 324 -1.98 -22.26 -9.79
C LYS A 324 -3.50 -22.18 -9.81
N GLU A 325 -4.10 -21.48 -8.84
CA GLU A 325 -5.55 -21.27 -8.77
C GLU A 325 -6.08 -20.53 -10.00
N LYS A 326 -5.36 -19.51 -10.50
CA LYS A 326 -5.70 -18.82 -11.75
C LYS A 326 -5.64 -19.75 -12.96
N ARG A 327 -4.59 -20.58 -13.09
CA ARG A 327 -4.48 -21.54 -14.21
C ARG A 327 -5.61 -22.57 -14.19
N ASP A 328 -5.96 -23.06 -13.00
CA ASP A 328 -7.02 -24.06 -12.84
C ASP A 328 -8.42 -23.47 -13.10
N SER A 329 -8.66 -22.19 -12.78
CA SER A 329 -9.93 -21.52 -13.08
C SER A 329 -10.11 -21.23 -14.58
N SER A 330 -9.06 -20.78 -15.28
CA SER A 330 -9.11 -20.60 -16.75
C SER A 330 -9.43 -21.91 -17.49
N ARG A 331 -8.82 -23.03 -17.08
CA ARG A 331 -9.09 -24.35 -17.68
C ARG A 331 -10.53 -24.85 -17.49
N ARG A 332 -11.21 -24.42 -16.42
CA ARG A 332 -12.61 -24.77 -16.18
C ARG A 332 -13.59 -23.91 -16.97
N GLY A 333 -13.22 -22.65 -17.26
CA GLY A 333 -14.04 -21.74 -18.07
C GLY A 333 -14.12 -22.13 -19.54
N ASP A 334 -13.02 -22.63 -20.11
CA ASP A 334 -12.97 -23.05 -21.53
C ASP A 334 -13.62 -24.41 -21.81
N GLY A 335 -13.96 -25.19 -20.77
CA GLY A 335 -14.51 -26.54 -20.90
C GLY A 335 -16.04 -26.63 -21.05
N ASP A 336 -16.75 -25.51 -20.89
CA ASP A 336 -18.22 -25.45 -20.96
C ASP A 336 -18.74 -24.80 -22.25
N SER A 337 -17.89 -24.21 -23.10
CA SER A 337 -18.31 -23.65 -24.39
C SER A 337 -18.43 -24.68 -25.52
N ASP A 338 -17.92 -25.90 -25.34
CA ASP A 338 -17.86 -26.93 -26.40
C ASP A 338 -18.93 -28.03 -26.26
N ARG A 339 -19.92 -27.87 -25.36
CA ARG A 339 -20.98 -28.87 -25.11
C ARG A 339 -22.39 -28.48 -25.58
N GLU A 340 -22.55 -27.36 -26.27
CA GLU A 340 -23.82 -26.97 -26.88
C GLU A 340 -23.75 -26.95 -28.43
N ASP A 341 -23.35 -28.06 -29.06
CA ASP A 341 -23.68 -28.27 -30.48
C ASP A 341 -23.53 -29.74 -30.93
N ASN A 342 -24.17 -30.68 -30.22
CA ASN A 342 -24.37 -32.03 -30.77
C ASN A 342 -25.59 -32.76 -30.19
N SER A 343 -26.77 -32.18 -30.35
CA SER A 343 -28.04 -32.89 -30.11
C SER A 343 -29.12 -32.42 -31.10
N GLY A 344 -28.92 -32.71 -32.39
CA GLY A 344 -29.90 -32.27 -33.39
C GLY A 344 -29.75 -32.85 -34.78
N ARG A 345 -29.53 -34.17 -34.93
CA ARG A 345 -29.86 -34.89 -36.18
C ARG A 345 -29.90 -36.41 -35.97
N GLY A 346 -31.11 -36.94 -35.77
CA GLY A 346 -31.40 -38.37 -35.81
C GLY A 346 -32.86 -38.66 -35.44
N GLY A 347 -33.67 -39.01 -36.44
CA GLY A 347 -35.10 -39.36 -36.35
C GLY A 347 -36.00 -38.20 -36.77
N ASP A 348 -36.84 -38.25 -37.80
CA ASP A 348 -37.44 -39.37 -38.56
C ASP A 348 -37.47 -39.10 -40.08
#